data_AF-A0A7D9ESX3-F1
#
_entry.id   AF-A0A7D9ESX3-F1
#
_cell.length_a   1.000
_cell.length_b   1.000
_cell.length_c   1.000
_cell.angle_alpha   90.00
_cell.angle_beta   90.00
_cell.angle_gamma   90.00
#
_symmetry.space_group_name_H-M   'P 1'
#
loop_
_entity.id
_entity.type
_entity.pdbx_description
1 polymer ?
#
loop_
_entity_poly.entity_id
_entity_poly.type
_entity_poly.pdbx_seq_one_letter_code
_entity_poly.pdbx_strand_id
1 'polypeptide(L)'
;MFKENEGIFYRKTNSTKERRGEVPGIDKFVESWAGIWEDETSTPHRRWMRTVTEKVRPKETNIEELIITKEKLYETVRKRKNWSAPGIDEIQNFWWKKFRGTWKALVRRFNEWIEQPERIPE
;
A
#
# COMPACT_ATOMS: atom_id res chain seq x y z
N MET A 1 18.35 -20.60 0.64
CA MET A 1 18.41 -22.07 0.53
C MET A 1 18.11 -22.63 1.92
N PHE A 2 16.88 -23.09 2.14
CA PHE A 2 16.44 -23.65 3.42
C PHE A 2 17.30 -24.89 3.70
N LYS A 3 18.19 -24.79 4.70
CA LYS A 3 19.16 -25.84 5.03
C LYS A 3 18.56 -27.02 5.79
N GLU A 4 17.28 -26.94 6.15
CA GLU A 4 16.58 -27.97 6.92
C GLU A 4 15.27 -28.35 6.22
N ASN A 5 15.06 -29.66 6.11
CA ASN A 5 13.93 -30.27 5.42
C ASN A 5 12.62 -29.90 6.13
N GLU A 6 11.88 -28.96 5.54
CA GLU A 6 10.60 -28.45 6.06
C GLU A 6 9.56 -29.57 6.28
N GLY A 7 9.62 -30.64 5.49
CA GLY A 7 8.78 -31.82 5.69
C GLY A 7 9.01 -32.53 7.02
N ILE A 8 10.25 -32.53 7.53
CA ILE A 8 10.57 -33.05 8.88
C ILE A 8 10.03 -32.12 9.96
N PHE A 9 10.10 -30.81 9.74
CA PHE A 9 9.55 -29.82 10.66
C PHE A 9 8.03 -30.02 10.82
N TYR A 10 7.28 -30.08 9.72
CA TYR A 10 5.83 -30.31 9.77
C TYR A 10 5.46 -31.68 10.32
N ARG A 11 6.29 -32.71 10.07
CA ARG A 11 6.11 -34.05 10.65
C ARG A 11 6.35 -34.06 12.17
N LYS A 12 7.22 -33.18 12.68
CA LYS A 12 7.51 -32.97 14.10
C LYS A 12 6.48 -32.06 14.80
N THR A 13 5.78 -31.19 14.07
CA THR A 13 4.64 -30.43 14.61
C THR A 13 3.34 -31.24 14.58
N ASN A 14 3.19 -32.15 13.61
CA ASN A 14 2.05 -33.07 13.52
C ASN A 14 2.20 -34.33 14.38
N SER A 15 3.38 -34.57 14.98
CA SER A 15 3.49 -35.61 16.01
C SER A 15 2.70 -35.14 17.22
N THR A 16 1.51 -35.70 17.38
CA THR A 16 0.55 -35.47 18.46
C THR A 16 1.18 -35.81 19.81
N LYS A 17 2.02 -34.92 20.34
CA LYS A 17 2.16 -34.81 21.78
C LYS A 17 0.82 -34.26 22.23
N GLU A 18 -0.03 -35.14 22.74
CA GLU A 18 -1.21 -34.73 23.50
C GLU A 18 -0.76 -33.66 24.48
N ARG A 19 -1.08 -32.39 24.20
CA ARG A 19 -0.89 -31.34 25.18
C ARG A 19 -1.92 -31.64 26.26
N ARG A 20 -1.51 -32.35 27.30
CA ARG A 20 -2.30 -32.50 28.52
C ARG A 20 -2.40 -31.13 29.17
N GLY A 21 -3.47 -30.44 28.85
CA GLY A 21 -3.98 -29.28 29.54
C GLY A 21 -5.49 -29.35 29.42
N GLU A 22 -6.19 -29.26 30.55
CA GLU A 22 -7.63 -29.07 30.51
C GLU A 22 -7.91 -27.74 29.79
N VAL A 23 -8.78 -27.78 28.79
CA VAL A 23 -9.24 -26.55 28.13
C VAL A 23 -10.00 -25.75 29.18
N PRO A 24 -9.57 -24.53 29.53
CA PRO A 24 -10.30 -23.71 30.47
C PRO A 24 -11.73 -23.52 29.96
N GLY A 25 -12.71 -23.53 30.86
CA GLY A 25 -14.08 -23.16 30.52
C GLY A 25 -14.11 -21.79 29.83
N ILE A 26 -15.07 -21.60 28.93
CA ILE A 26 -15.18 -20.38 28.10
C ILE A 26 -15.15 -19.12 28.98
N ASP A 27 -15.75 -19.16 30.17
CA ASP A 27 -15.74 -18.04 31.12
C ASP A 27 -14.32 -17.65 31.55
N LYS A 28 -13.47 -18.62 31.92
CA LYS A 28 -12.07 -18.36 32.27
C LYS A 28 -11.25 -17.87 31.08
N PHE A 29 -11.58 -18.32 29.89
CA PHE A 29 -10.95 -17.84 28.66
C PHE A 29 -11.31 -16.37 28.42
N VAL A 30 -12.59 -16.02 28.54
CA VAL A 30 -13.08 -14.65 28.40
C VAL A 30 -12.45 -13.75 29.46
N GLU A 31 -12.46 -14.13 30.75
CA GLU A 31 -11.83 -13.37 31.83
C GLU A 31 -10.33 -13.10 31.58
N SER A 32 -9.61 -14.10 31.05
CA SER A 32 -8.17 -13.98 30.78
C SER A 32 -7.86 -12.96 29.69
N TRP A 33 -8.72 -12.84 28.67
CA TRP A 33 -8.52 -11.93 27.54
C TRP A 33 -9.20 -10.58 27.74
N ALA A 34 -10.31 -10.54 28.49
CA ALA A 34 -11.05 -9.33 28.84
C ALA A 34 -10.12 -8.30 29.48
N GLY A 35 -9.34 -8.67 30.50
CA GLY A 35 -8.41 -7.73 31.14
C GLY A 35 -7.27 -7.21 30.24
N ILE A 36 -6.94 -7.91 29.15
CA ILE A 36 -5.94 -7.46 28.17
C ILE A 36 -6.56 -6.52 27.13
N TRP A 37 -7.86 -6.64 26.85
CA TRP A 37 -8.55 -6.00 25.72
C TRP A 37 -9.55 -4.92 26.14
N GLU A 38 -10.10 -4.98 27.35
CA GLU A 38 -11.11 -4.05 27.88
C GLU A 38 -10.49 -2.85 28.60
N ASP A 39 -9.25 -2.98 29.07
CA ASP A 39 -8.58 -1.90 29.79
C ASP A 39 -7.75 -1.06 28.81
N GLU A 40 -8.10 0.22 28.63
CA GLU A 40 -7.30 1.21 27.90
C GLU A 40 -6.02 1.59 28.69
N THR A 41 -5.45 0.68 29.47
CA THR A 41 -4.20 0.93 30.17
C THR A 41 -3.09 1.09 29.15
N SER A 42 -2.70 2.35 28.94
CA SER A 42 -1.57 2.83 28.15
C SER A 42 -0.46 1.78 28.10
N THR A 43 -0.39 1.04 26.98
CA THR A 43 0.62 0.01 26.74
C THR A 43 1.99 0.60 27.09
N PRO A 44 2.71 0.08 28.11
CA PRO A 44 3.95 0.70 28.56
C PRO A 44 4.91 0.76 27.37
N HIS A 45 5.50 1.93 27.09
CA HIS A 45 6.28 2.17 25.89
C HIS A 45 7.53 1.26 25.83
N ARG A 46 7.36 0.04 25.33
CA ARG A 46 8.40 -0.97 25.19
C ARG A 46 9.35 -0.59 24.07
N ARG A 47 10.63 -0.89 24.27
CA ARG A 47 11.72 -0.61 23.32
C ARG A 47 11.43 -1.08 21.88
N TRP A 48 10.76 -2.22 21.72
CA TRP A 48 10.41 -2.75 20.40
C TRP A 48 9.39 -1.88 19.67
N MET A 49 8.45 -1.25 20.39
CA MET A 49 7.48 -0.32 19.80
C MET A 49 8.21 0.89 19.23
N ARG A 50 9.18 1.45 19.96
CA ARG A 50 10.03 2.53 19.45
C ARG A 50 10.78 2.12 18.18
N THR A 51 11.33 0.91 18.14
CA THR A 51 12.02 0.38 16.95
C THR A 51 11.07 0.24 15.76
N VAL A 52 9.82 -0.18 15.97
CA VAL A 52 8.82 -0.26 14.91
C VAL A 52 8.41 1.14 14.47
N THR A 53 8.12 2.05 15.40
CA THR A 53 7.79 3.44 15.09
C THR A 53 8.92 4.12 14.34
N GLU A 54 10.19 3.93 14.70
CA GLU A 54 11.35 4.48 13.97
C GLU A 54 11.52 3.87 12.57
N LYS A 55 11.20 2.58 12.39
CA LYS A 55 11.25 1.91 11.08
C LYS A 55 10.11 2.32 10.15
N VAL A 56 8.92 2.55 10.71
CA VAL A 56 7.70 2.90 9.99
C VAL A 56 7.55 4.42 9.84
N ARG A 57 8.26 5.21 10.67
CA ARG A 57 8.33 6.66 10.51
C ARG A 57 8.70 6.92 9.05
N PRO A 58 7.88 7.68 8.31
CA PRO A 58 8.22 8.01 6.95
C PRO A 58 9.62 8.61 7.01
N LYS A 59 10.60 7.91 6.42
CA LYS A 59 11.86 8.56 6.10
C LYS A 59 11.43 9.80 5.36
N GLU A 60 11.91 10.96 5.77
CA GLU A 60 11.83 12.20 5.01
C GLU A 60 12.51 11.90 3.67
N THR A 61 11.74 11.27 2.81
CA THR A 61 12.07 11.08 1.43
C THR A 61 11.91 12.50 0.95
N ASN A 62 13.02 13.12 0.57
CA ASN A 62 12.97 14.29 -0.27
C ASN A 62 12.12 13.87 -1.46
N ILE A 63 10.82 14.18 -1.40
CA ILE A 63 9.92 13.95 -2.51
C ILE A 63 10.40 15.00 -3.50
N GLU A 64 11.30 14.59 -4.40
CA GLU A 64 11.66 15.43 -5.52
C GLU A 64 10.36 15.96 -6.12
N GLU A 65 10.33 17.26 -6.36
CA GLU A 65 9.17 17.95 -6.90
C GLU A 65 8.66 17.18 -8.12
N LEU A 66 7.42 16.68 -8.04
CA LEU A 66 6.86 15.81 -9.08
C LEU A 66 6.59 16.65 -10.33
N ILE A 67 7.56 16.70 -11.23
CA ILE A 67 7.44 17.42 -12.49
C ILE A 67 7.12 16.43 -13.60
N ILE A 68 5.95 16.58 -14.21
CA ILE A 68 5.58 15.85 -15.42
C ILE A 68 6.36 16.46 -16.60
N THR A 69 7.11 15.62 -17.30
CA THR A 69 7.79 15.98 -18.54
C THR A 69 7.00 15.51 -19.77
N LYS A 70 7.31 16.10 -20.94
CA LYS A 70 6.68 15.71 -22.21
C LYS A 70 7.01 14.28 -22.60
N GLU A 71 8.23 13.84 -22.30
CA GLU A 71 8.75 12.50 -22.55
C GLU A 71 7.98 11.48 -21.70
N LYS A 72 7.77 11.80 -20.41
CA LYS A 72 7.00 10.95 -19.49
C LYS A 72 5.53 10.83 -19.93
N LEU A 73 4.92 11.94 -20.35
CA LEU A 73 3.57 11.94 -20.90
C LEU A 73 3.49 11.06 -22.16
N TYR A 74 4.45 11.21 -23.08
CA TYR A 74 4.50 10.43 -24.32
C TYR A 74 4.61 8.93 -24.06
N GLU A 75 5.54 8.51 -23.21
CA GLU A 75 5.72 7.10 -22.87
C GLU A 75 4.46 6.50 -22.24
N THR A 76 3.77 7.28 -21.41
CA THR A 76 2.55 6.86 -20.72
C THR A 76 1.40 6.71 -21.72
N VAL A 77 1.17 7.73 -22.55
CA VAL A 77 0.09 7.72 -23.55
C VAL A 77 0.30 6.61 -24.57
N ARG A 78 1.54 6.36 -25.01
CA ARG A 78 1.86 5.31 -25.98
C ARG A 78 1.48 3.90 -25.48
N LYS A 79 1.65 3.62 -24.18
CA LYS A 79 1.35 2.32 -23.56
C LYS A 79 -0.15 2.03 -23.42
N ARG A 80 -1.02 3.04 -23.47
CA ARG A 80 -2.48 2.86 -23.35
C ARG A 80 -3.06 2.14 -24.58
N LYS A 81 -4.09 1.29 -24.41
CA LYS A 81 -4.80 0.64 -25.53
C LYS A 81 -5.60 1.68 -26.32
N ASN A 82 -5.55 1.63 -27.66
CA ASN A 82 -6.13 2.67 -28.52
C ASN A 82 -7.65 2.85 -28.34
N TRP A 83 -8.39 1.75 -28.24
CA TRP A 83 -9.85 1.70 -28.23
C TRP A 83 -10.38 1.20 -26.89
N SER A 84 -9.95 1.83 -25.79
CA SER A 84 -10.52 1.58 -24.46
C SER A 84 -11.75 2.48 -24.23
N ALA A 85 -12.52 2.26 -23.17
CA ALA A 85 -13.52 3.24 -22.77
C ALA A 85 -12.86 4.64 -22.61
N PRO A 86 -13.46 5.71 -23.13
CA PRO A 86 -12.94 7.07 -22.97
C PRO A 86 -13.22 7.59 -21.55
N GLY A 87 -12.57 8.68 -21.16
CA GLY A 87 -12.84 9.35 -19.89
C GLY A 87 -14.04 10.30 -19.99
N ILE A 88 -14.12 11.23 -19.03
CA ILE A 88 -15.12 12.31 -19.01
C ILE A 88 -15.03 13.23 -20.25
N ASP A 89 -13.90 13.22 -20.93
CA ASP A 89 -13.65 13.99 -22.15
C ASP A 89 -14.22 13.33 -23.41
N GLU A 90 -14.70 12.08 -23.30
CA GLU A 90 -15.15 11.24 -24.42
C GLU A 90 -14.07 11.00 -25.51
N ILE A 91 -12.81 11.35 -25.24
CA ILE A 91 -11.71 11.23 -26.19
C ILE A 91 -11.02 9.87 -26.03
N GLN A 92 -11.02 9.11 -27.12
CA GLN A 92 -10.29 7.85 -27.21
C GLN A 92 -8.77 8.04 -27.12
N ASN A 93 -8.09 7.08 -26.46
CA ASN A 93 -6.62 7.07 -26.36
C ASN A 93 -5.90 7.15 -27.72
N PHE A 94 -6.52 6.62 -28.77
CA PHE A 94 -6.03 6.77 -30.14
C PHE A 94 -5.77 8.23 -30.51
N TRP A 95 -6.70 9.12 -30.20
CA TRP A 95 -6.61 10.54 -30.54
C TRP A 95 -5.57 11.26 -29.69
N TRP A 96 -5.49 10.96 -28.40
CA TRP A 96 -4.44 11.48 -27.52
C TRP A 96 -3.02 11.15 -28.00
N LYS A 97 -2.83 10.00 -28.66
CA LYS A 97 -1.56 9.63 -29.32
C LYS A 97 -1.26 10.43 -30.59
N LYS A 98 -2.31 10.86 -31.31
CA LYS A 98 -2.21 11.58 -32.59
C LYS A 98 -2.08 13.09 -32.40
N PHE A 99 -2.69 13.65 -31.37
CA PHE A 99 -2.65 15.08 -31.06
C PHE A 99 -1.35 15.52 -30.40
N ARG A 100 -0.21 15.31 -31.06
CA ARG A 100 1.11 15.68 -30.51
C ARG A 100 1.25 17.18 -30.19
N GLY A 101 0.50 18.03 -30.88
CA GLY A 101 0.48 19.48 -30.64
C GLY A 101 -0.08 19.85 -29.26
N THR A 102 -0.96 19.04 -28.67
CA THR A 102 -1.59 19.35 -27.37
C THR A 102 -0.70 18.99 -26.19
N TRP A 103 0.31 18.14 -26.37
CA TRP A 103 1.11 17.60 -25.26
C TRP A 103 1.85 18.68 -24.47
N LYS A 104 2.31 19.76 -25.12
CA LYS A 104 2.94 20.88 -24.39
C LYS A 104 1.95 21.57 -23.45
N ALA A 105 0.70 21.76 -23.90
CA ALA A 105 -0.34 22.37 -23.10
C ALA A 105 -0.79 21.43 -21.96
N LEU A 106 -0.94 20.14 -22.24
CA LEU A 106 -1.29 19.12 -21.24
C LEU A 106 -0.26 19.05 -20.11
N VAL A 107 1.04 18.95 -20.45
CA VAL A 107 2.10 18.94 -19.45
C VAL A 107 2.03 20.17 -18.54
N ARG A 108 1.87 21.36 -19.14
CA ARG A 108 1.74 22.60 -18.38
C ARG A 108 0.54 22.54 -17.42
N ARG A 109 -0.63 22.12 -17.89
CA ARG A 109 -1.84 22.02 -17.05
C ARG A 109 -1.72 20.96 -15.97
N PHE A 110 -1.13 19.80 -16.27
CA PHE A 110 -0.96 18.75 -15.27
C PHE A 110 -0.02 19.16 -14.15
N ASN A 111 1.07 19.87 -14.46
CA ASN A 111 1.95 20.42 -13.41
C ASN A 111 1.22 21.51 -12.59
N GLU A 112 0.47 22.40 -13.25
CA GLU A 112 -0.37 23.39 -12.53
C GLU A 112 -1.37 22.71 -11.57
N TRP A 113 -1.97 21.57 -11.95
CA TRP A 113 -2.90 20.82 -11.10
C TRP A 113 -2.24 20.02 -9.99
N ILE A 114 -0.99 19.60 -10.16
CA ILE A 114 -0.21 18.98 -9.09
C ILE A 114 0.08 20.02 -7.99
N GLU A 115 0.38 21.25 -8.40
CA GLU A 115 0.61 22.37 -7.47
C GLU A 115 -0.70 22.93 -6.87
N GLN A 116 -1.78 22.97 -7.66
CA GLN A 116 -3.07 23.58 -7.31
C GLN A 116 -4.24 22.65 -7.68
N PRO A 117 -4.51 21.61 -6.87
CA PRO A 117 -5.54 20.61 -7.17
C PRO A 117 -6.96 21.18 -7.33
N GLU A 118 -7.25 22.31 -6.69
CA GLU A 118 -8.52 23.05 -6.79
C GLU A 118 -8.83 23.59 -8.19
N ARG A 119 -7.85 23.59 -9.11
CA ARG A 119 -8.02 24.03 -10.50
C ARG A 119 -8.35 22.90 -11.47
N ILE A 120 -8.49 21.67 -10.99
CA ILE A 120 -8.91 20.54 -11.82
C ILE A 120 -10.38 20.75 -12.22
N PRO A 121 -10.73 20.74 -13.52
CA PRO A 121 -12.12 20.86 -13.97
C PRO A 121 -12.99 19.72 -13.42
N GLU A 122 -14.26 20.04 -13.13
CA GLU A 122 -15.29 19.06 -12.75
C GLU A 122 -15.64 18.09 -13.88
#